data_AF-A0A5B9W3A6-F1
#
_entry.id   AF-A0A5B9W3A6-F1
#
_cell.length_a   1.000
_cell.length_b   1.000
_cell.length_c   1.000
_cell.angle_alpha   90.00
_cell.angle_beta   90.00
_cell.angle_gamma   90.00
#
_symmetry.space_group_name_H-M   'P 1'
#
loop_
_entity.id
_entity.type
_entity.pdbx_description
1 polymer ?
#
loop_
_entity_poly.entity_id
_entity_poly.type
_entity_poly.pdbx_seq_one_letter_code
_entity_poly.pdbx_strand_id
1 'polypeptide(L)'
;MSEERKLSDILLEMAKILMRNPDREPSEGAAAAALLIAHVAWNRSVGLGMGNDGYRTILETFEEEEPELWERLKSRDVPALIDELMRYKREHFPDDGRRILTCGIPNGKVRVEWLPAPEPGVDANDQLHLLSLIRIGDIDGAIRHVQKASNLPRDMAATVVAQYARGMATPSVYSPGGRAQPATKSAAGKAGRPATKSDFLRRALARNPDLDLKELNRRWARAGHPGEISSSLASQVRRELGISAACGWHPADDHPEKGTAPALPKAEKKAAGPAQVYQLKVPLKGTKPPVWRRIQTADTDLSDLHDQIQAAMGWHNAHLYEFTLDGRRYSVSRELEDTEDASAARLGRLLKRKGQRFSYVYDFGDSWDHEVVFEGRVAAEPGASYPRCIGGARACPPEDCGGVWGYRELLEATGPRREEFLEWQGGEFDPAAFSAADATRRMRVGRP
;
A
#
# COMPACT_ATOMS: atom_id res chain seq x y z
N MET A 1 -28.54 16.12 -13.96
CA MET A 1 -28.06 15.00 -13.13
C MET A 1 -27.73 15.60 -11.78
N SER A 2 -28.39 15.17 -10.70
CA SER A 2 -28.02 15.59 -9.34
C SER A 2 -26.56 15.26 -9.13
N GLU A 3 -25.76 16.21 -8.67
CA GLU A 3 -24.39 15.95 -8.25
C GLU A 3 -24.44 14.88 -7.15
N GLU A 4 -23.70 13.79 -7.33
CA GLU A 4 -23.69 12.69 -6.36
C GLU A 4 -23.08 13.21 -5.06
N ARG A 5 -23.83 13.12 -3.95
CA ARG A 5 -23.37 13.65 -2.67
C ARG A 5 -22.15 12.87 -2.19
N LYS A 6 -21.16 13.63 -1.72
CA LYS A 6 -19.94 13.12 -1.12
C LYS A 6 -20.23 12.26 0.11
N LEU A 7 -19.59 11.10 0.20
CA LEU A 7 -19.74 10.21 1.35
C LEU A 7 -19.16 10.84 2.61
N SER A 8 -18.12 11.68 2.48
CA SER A 8 -17.60 12.48 3.59
C SER A 8 -18.65 13.46 4.16
N ASP A 9 -19.39 14.15 3.29
CA ASP A 9 -20.47 15.06 3.71
C ASP A 9 -21.65 14.31 4.34
N ILE A 10 -22.01 13.14 3.79
CA ILE A 10 -23.07 12.30 4.32
C ILE A 10 -22.70 11.76 5.70
N LEU A 11 -21.47 11.26 5.88
CA LEU A 11 -21.01 10.73 7.17
C LEU A 11 -20.87 11.83 8.22
N LEU A 12 -20.45 13.03 7.82
CA LEU A 12 -20.48 14.20 8.70
C LEU A 12 -21.91 14.55 9.13
N GLU A 13 -22.87 14.52 8.20
CA GLU A 13 -24.29 14.74 8.52
C GLU A 13 -24.82 13.68 9.49
N MET A 14 -24.54 12.40 9.23
CA MET A 14 -24.93 11.28 10.09
C MET A 14 -24.30 11.39 11.48
N ALA A 15 -23.01 11.75 11.58
CA ALA A 15 -22.34 11.94 12.86
C ALA A 15 -23.00 13.09 13.66
N LYS A 16 -23.38 14.19 13.00
CA LYS A 16 -24.07 15.32 13.64
C LYS A 16 -25.44 14.95 14.21
N ILE A 17 -26.16 14.00 13.62
CA ILE A 17 -27.45 13.50 14.15
C ILE A 17 -27.29 12.88 15.55
N LEU A 18 -26.10 12.39 15.89
CA LEU A 18 -25.82 11.79 17.20
C LEU A 18 -25.50 12.82 18.29
N MET A 19 -25.19 14.06 17.89
CA MET A 19 -24.76 15.11 18.81
C MET A 19 -25.94 15.70 19.57
N ARG A 20 -25.77 15.89 20.88
CA ARG A 20 -26.76 16.57 21.72
C ARG A 20 -26.93 18.05 21.33
N ASN A 21 -25.86 18.69 20.85
CA ASN A 21 -25.84 20.07 20.37
C ASN A 21 -25.15 20.14 18.99
N PRO A 22 -25.86 19.90 17.88
CA PRO A 22 -25.25 19.76 16.55
C PRO A 22 -24.62 21.05 16.01
N ASP A 23 -25.04 22.22 16.49
CA ASP A 23 -24.50 23.53 16.08
C ASP A 23 -23.24 23.94 16.86
N ARG A 24 -22.92 23.21 17.94
CA ARG A 24 -21.70 23.45 18.73
C ARG A 24 -20.58 22.55 18.21
N GLU A 25 -19.39 23.12 18.07
CA GLU A 25 -18.21 22.35 17.70
C GLU A 25 -17.96 21.24 18.76
N PRO A 26 -17.94 19.96 18.35
CA PRO A 26 -17.69 18.84 19.25
C PRO A 26 -16.22 18.83 19.71
N SER A 27 -15.96 18.15 20.83
CA SER A 27 -14.61 17.69 21.16
C SER A 27 -14.13 16.68 20.11
N GLU A 28 -12.80 16.52 19.99
CA GLU A 28 -12.19 15.59 19.04
C GLU A 28 -12.64 14.14 19.30
N GLY A 29 -12.68 13.70 20.57
CA GLY A 29 -13.17 12.39 20.96
C GLY A 29 -14.65 12.18 20.63
N ALA A 30 -15.52 13.17 20.93
CA ALA A 30 -16.93 13.10 20.56
C ALA A 30 -17.16 13.05 19.04
N ALA A 31 -16.38 13.81 18.27
CA ALA A 31 -16.45 13.79 16.82
C ALA A 31 -16.02 12.43 16.25
N ALA A 32 -14.92 11.87 16.76
CA ALA A 32 -14.40 10.55 16.36
C ALA A 32 -15.39 9.42 16.72
N ALA A 33 -15.94 9.43 17.93
CA ALA A 33 -16.94 8.46 18.36
C ALA A 33 -18.21 8.52 17.51
N ALA A 34 -18.73 9.72 17.23
CA ALA A 34 -19.92 9.88 16.39
C ALA A 34 -19.67 9.40 14.95
N LEU A 35 -18.48 9.68 14.40
CA LEU A 35 -18.09 9.23 13.07
C LEU A 35 -17.95 7.71 13.01
N LEU A 36 -17.35 7.07 14.03
CA LEU A 36 -17.25 5.62 14.12
C LEU A 36 -18.63 4.95 14.15
N ILE A 37 -19.58 5.49 14.93
CA ILE A 37 -20.95 4.97 14.98
C ILE A 37 -21.63 5.12 13.61
N ALA A 38 -21.43 6.25 12.92
CA ALA A 38 -21.96 6.49 11.59
C ALA A 38 -21.36 5.52 10.53
N HIS A 39 -20.06 5.24 10.61
CA HIS A 39 -19.39 4.22 9.79
C HIS A 39 -19.98 2.83 9.99
N VAL A 40 -20.13 2.40 11.24
CA VAL A 40 -20.73 1.09 11.58
C VAL A 40 -22.16 1.00 11.03
N ALA A 41 -22.97 2.03 11.23
CA ALA A 41 -24.35 2.08 10.75
C ALA A 41 -24.43 2.02 9.22
N TRP A 42 -23.59 2.79 8.52
CA TRP A 42 -23.53 2.77 7.06
C TRP A 42 -23.22 1.38 6.52
N ASN A 43 -22.14 0.75 7.01
CA ASN A 43 -21.73 -0.58 6.54
C ASN A 43 -22.77 -1.66 6.86
N ARG A 44 -23.37 -1.65 8.05
CA ARG A 44 -24.46 -2.58 8.39
C ARG A 44 -25.67 -2.41 7.46
N SER A 45 -25.96 -1.18 7.03
CA SER A 45 -27.08 -0.91 6.12
C SER A 45 -26.90 -1.50 4.72
N VAL A 46 -25.66 -1.78 4.30
CA VAL A 46 -25.32 -2.40 3.01
C VAL A 46 -24.91 -3.87 3.14
N GLY A 47 -25.25 -4.51 4.26
CA GLY A 47 -25.05 -5.95 4.47
C GLY A 47 -23.65 -6.36 4.92
N LEU A 48 -22.81 -5.40 5.37
CA LEU A 48 -21.52 -5.70 5.97
C LEU A 48 -21.67 -5.91 7.48
N GLY A 49 -21.22 -7.07 7.96
CA GLY A 49 -21.16 -7.38 9.38
C GLY A 49 -19.75 -7.15 9.90
N MET A 50 -19.50 -6.05 10.61
CA MET A 50 -18.48 -6.10 11.65
C MET A 50 -19.03 -7.03 12.74
N GLY A 51 -18.21 -7.97 13.23
CA GLY A 51 -18.55 -8.73 14.43
C GLY A 51 -19.04 -7.75 15.50
N ASN A 52 -20.09 -8.13 16.24
CA ASN A 52 -20.92 -7.21 17.03
C ASN A 52 -20.16 -6.34 18.06
N ASP A 53 -18.89 -6.62 18.33
CA ASP A 53 -18.12 -6.03 19.42
C ASP A 53 -16.88 -5.22 18.98
N GLY A 54 -16.48 -5.23 17.70
CA GLY A 54 -15.21 -4.63 17.26
C GLY A 54 -15.13 -3.10 17.45
N TYR A 55 -16.26 -2.39 17.33
CA TYR A 55 -16.31 -0.95 17.56
C TYR A 55 -16.40 -0.59 19.05
N ARG A 56 -16.79 -1.53 19.93
CA ARG A 56 -16.97 -1.24 21.37
C ARG A 56 -15.65 -0.95 22.04
N THR A 57 -14.63 -1.76 21.77
CA THR A 57 -13.28 -1.55 22.30
C THR A 57 -12.72 -0.19 21.91
N ILE A 58 -12.96 0.26 20.68
CA ILE A 58 -12.52 1.59 20.22
C ILE A 58 -13.28 2.71 20.95
N LEU A 59 -14.60 2.55 21.16
CA LEU A 59 -15.39 3.52 21.93
C LEU A 59 -15.00 3.57 23.41
N GLU A 60 -14.62 2.43 24.00
CA GLU A 60 -14.09 2.36 25.36
C GLU A 60 -12.81 3.18 25.49
N THR A 61 -11.89 3.09 24.52
CA THR A 61 -10.69 3.94 24.48
C THR A 61 -11.05 5.43 24.41
N PHE A 62 -12.04 5.82 23.60
CA PHE A 62 -12.47 7.22 23.55
C PHE A 62 -13.10 7.70 24.87
N GLU A 63 -13.85 6.83 25.58
CA GLU A 63 -14.42 7.16 26.88
C GLU A 63 -13.34 7.29 27.97
N GLU A 64 -12.30 6.47 27.91
CA GLU A 64 -11.14 6.57 28.81
C GLU A 64 -10.38 7.89 28.61
N GLU A 65 -10.19 8.32 27.36
CA GLU A 65 -9.55 9.59 27.02
C GLU A 65 -10.42 10.81 27.33
N GLU A 66 -11.74 10.69 27.14
CA GLU A 66 -12.72 11.75 27.38
C GLU A 66 -13.88 11.23 28.26
N PRO A 67 -13.79 11.29 29.61
CA PRO A 67 -14.83 10.77 30.50
C PRO A 67 -16.21 11.43 30.33
N GLU A 68 -16.24 12.65 29.78
CA GLU A 68 -17.46 13.41 29.47
C GLU A 68 -18.01 13.14 28.05
N LEU A 69 -17.40 12.21 27.30
CA LEU A 69 -17.74 11.88 25.91
C LEU A 69 -19.25 11.73 25.71
N TRP A 70 -19.87 10.94 26.57
CA TRP A 70 -21.27 10.59 26.48
C TRP A 70 -22.23 11.75 26.82
N GLU A 71 -21.77 12.81 27.47
CA GLU A 71 -22.57 14.02 27.67
C GLU A 71 -22.66 14.88 26.40
N ARG A 72 -21.81 14.61 25.41
CA ARG A 72 -21.82 15.25 24.08
C ARG A 72 -22.74 14.52 23.11
N LEU A 73 -22.92 13.22 23.28
CA LEU A 73 -23.82 12.40 22.49
C LEU A 73 -25.24 12.41 23.07
N LYS A 74 -26.24 12.14 22.23
CA LYS A 74 -27.65 12.10 22.66
C LYS A 74 -28.00 10.89 23.54
N SER A 75 -27.22 9.81 23.47
CA SER A 75 -27.43 8.59 24.25
C SER A 75 -26.13 7.82 24.47
N ARG A 76 -26.10 6.98 25.52
CA ARG A 76 -25.09 5.94 25.77
C ARG A 76 -25.45 4.58 25.14
N ASP A 77 -26.68 4.44 24.65
CA ASP A 77 -27.15 3.21 23.99
C ASP A 77 -26.66 3.18 22.54
N VAL A 78 -25.43 2.71 22.35
CA VAL A 78 -24.78 2.65 21.03
C VAL A 78 -25.57 1.81 20.02
N PRO A 79 -26.09 0.60 20.35
CA PRO A 79 -26.98 -0.14 19.45
C PRO A 79 -28.17 0.71 18.96
N ALA A 80 -28.85 1.44 19.85
CA ALA A 80 -29.96 2.30 19.45
C ALA A 80 -29.53 3.45 18.52
N LEU A 81 -28.35 4.05 18.76
CA LEU A 81 -27.78 5.08 17.88
C LEU A 81 -27.47 4.51 16.48
N ILE A 82 -26.92 3.30 16.40
CA ILE A 82 -26.66 2.62 15.13
C ILE A 82 -27.97 2.37 14.39
N ASP A 83 -28.99 1.85 15.07
CA ASP A 83 -30.31 1.56 14.46
C ASP A 83 -30.99 2.83 13.93
N GLU A 84 -30.83 3.95 14.62
CA GLU A 84 -31.31 5.25 14.16
C GLU A 84 -30.61 5.69 12.87
N LEU A 85 -29.27 5.64 12.83
CA LEU A 85 -28.52 6.01 11.62
C LEU A 85 -28.76 5.05 10.45
N MET A 86 -28.99 3.76 10.73
CA MET A 86 -29.39 2.79 9.71
C MET A 86 -30.77 3.13 9.12
N ARG A 87 -31.72 3.60 9.93
CA ARG A 87 -33.03 4.09 9.43
C ARG A 87 -32.83 5.34 8.57
N TYR A 88 -32.09 6.31 9.07
CA TYR A 88 -31.77 7.53 8.34
C TYR A 88 -31.13 7.23 6.97
N LYS A 89 -30.12 6.36 6.92
CA LYS A 89 -29.48 5.93 5.66
C LYS A 89 -30.49 5.31 4.70
N ARG A 90 -31.33 4.37 5.15
CA ARG A 90 -32.35 3.73 4.30
C ARG A 90 -33.37 4.71 3.74
N GLU A 91 -33.74 5.74 4.50
CA GLU A 91 -34.71 6.75 4.07
C GLU A 91 -34.12 7.74 3.07
N HIS A 92 -32.87 8.18 3.26
CA HIS A 92 -32.25 9.28 2.51
C HIS A 92 -31.33 8.80 1.37
N PHE A 93 -30.75 7.60 1.51
CA PHE A 93 -29.78 7.02 0.58
C PHE A 93 -30.09 5.52 0.31
N PRO A 94 -31.32 5.18 -0.14
CA PRO A 94 -31.72 3.79 -0.34
C PRO A 94 -30.88 3.06 -1.38
N ASP A 95 -30.49 3.75 -2.46
CA ASP A 95 -29.78 3.17 -3.59
C ASP A 95 -28.24 3.28 -3.48
N ASP A 96 -27.73 3.96 -2.44
CA ASP A 96 -26.29 4.11 -2.24
C ASP A 96 -25.69 2.83 -1.66
N GLY A 97 -25.08 2.03 -2.52
CA GLY A 97 -24.42 0.78 -2.17
C GLY A 97 -22.93 0.92 -1.85
N ARG A 98 -22.39 2.14 -1.73
CA ARG A 98 -20.97 2.33 -1.37
C ARG A 98 -20.69 1.71 0.00
N ARG A 99 -19.49 1.19 0.19
CA ARG A 99 -19.03 0.51 1.41
C ARG A 99 -17.85 1.29 1.96
N ILE A 100 -17.85 1.59 3.25
CA ILE A 100 -16.77 2.34 3.87
C ILE A 100 -15.70 1.36 4.34
N LEU A 101 -14.48 1.51 3.84
CA LEU A 101 -13.35 0.74 4.35
C LEU A 101 -12.84 1.34 5.67
N THR A 102 -12.64 2.66 5.69
CA THR A 102 -12.28 3.42 6.89
C THR A 102 -12.74 4.87 6.78
N CYS A 103 -12.80 5.57 7.91
CA CYS A 103 -12.97 7.01 7.95
C CYS A 103 -12.28 7.60 9.19
N GLY A 104 -11.95 8.88 9.10
CA GLY A 104 -11.32 9.62 10.21
C GLY A 104 -11.46 11.13 10.04
N ILE A 105 -10.88 11.90 10.96
CA ILE A 105 -10.98 13.36 11.00
C ILE A 105 -9.58 14.03 10.97
N PRO A 106 -8.72 13.72 9.98
CA PRO A 106 -7.40 14.34 9.92
C PRO A 106 -7.54 15.86 9.73
N ASN A 107 -6.86 16.62 10.59
CA ASN A 107 -6.87 18.09 10.58
C ASN A 107 -8.29 18.70 10.61
N GLY A 108 -9.22 18.09 11.36
CA GLY A 108 -10.57 18.61 11.55
C GLY A 108 -11.52 18.39 10.36
N LYS A 109 -11.14 17.56 9.38
CA LYS A 109 -11.98 17.26 8.21
C LYS A 109 -12.28 15.78 8.11
N VAL A 110 -13.56 15.45 7.95
CA VAL A 110 -13.99 14.06 7.70
C VAL A 110 -13.40 13.59 6.37
N ARG A 111 -12.68 12.45 6.43
CA ARG A 111 -12.17 11.71 5.29
C ARG A 111 -12.77 10.32 5.32
N VAL A 112 -13.19 9.84 4.15
CA VAL A 112 -13.80 8.52 4.00
C VAL A 112 -13.13 7.81 2.85
N GLU A 113 -12.59 6.63 3.14
CA GLU A 113 -12.14 5.66 2.16
C GLU A 113 -13.28 4.69 1.89
N TRP A 114 -13.66 4.54 0.62
CA TRP A 114 -14.83 3.76 0.26
C TRP A 114 -14.62 2.93 -1.01
N LEU A 115 -15.39 1.85 -1.08
CA LEU A 115 -15.49 0.94 -2.21
C LEU A 115 -16.88 1.08 -2.83
N PRO A 116 -17.02 0.89 -4.15
CA PRO A 116 -18.33 0.78 -4.77
C PRO A 116 -19.10 -0.43 -4.21
N ALA A 117 -20.38 -0.52 -4.56
CA ALA A 117 -21.16 -1.74 -4.33
C ALA A 117 -20.41 -2.97 -4.89
N PRO A 118 -20.48 -4.14 -4.23
CA PRO A 118 -19.79 -5.33 -4.68
C PRO A 118 -20.25 -5.72 -6.09
N GLU A 119 -19.30 -6.11 -6.94
CA GLU A 119 -19.64 -6.67 -8.26
C GLU A 119 -20.43 -7.99 -8.09
N PRO A 120 -21.27 -8.37 -9.06
CA PRO A 120 -22.01 -9.62 -9.00
C PRO A 120 -21.08 -10.84 -8.75
N GLY A 121 -21.36 -11.59 -7.69
CA GLY A 121 -20.57 -12.76 -7.30
C GLY A 121 -19.40 -12.48 -6.36
N VAL A 122 -19.14 -11.21 -6.00
CA VAL A 122 -18.16 -10.85 -4.96
C VAL A 122 -18.84 -10.88 -3.59
N ASP A 123 -18.31 -11.68 -2.66
CA ASP A 123 -18.70 -11.60 -1.26
C ASP A 123 -18.11 -10.34 -0.63
N ALA A 124 -18.98 -9.44 -0.20
CA ALA A 124 -18.58 -8.13 0.31
C ALA A 124 -17.84 -8.20 1.65
N ASN A 125 -18.17 -9.15 2.52
CA ASN A 125 -17.52 -9.31 3.82
C ASN A 125 -16.13 -9.91 3.65
N ASP A 126 -16.01 -10.91 2.79
CA ASP A 126 -14.74 -11.52 2.43
C ASP A 126 -13.80 -10.51 1.75
N GLN A 127 -14.31 -9.74 0.78
CA GLN A 127 -13.53 -8.69 0.13
C GLN A 127 -13.02 -7.63 1.13
N LEU A 128 -13.88 -7.21 2.07
CA LEU A 128 -13.51 -6.23 3.09
C LEU A 128 -12.47 -6.80 4.05
N HIS A 129 -12.61 -8.06 4.45
CA HIS A 129 -11.64 -8.74 5.31
C HIS A 129 -10.28 -8.91 4.64
N LEU A 130 -10.25 -9.30 3.36
CA LEU A 130 -9.02 -9.35 2.57
C LEU A 130 -8.33 -7.98 2.52
N LEU A 131 -9.08 -6.92 2.21
CA LEU A 131 -8.55 -5.56 2.19
C LEU A 131 -8.05 -5.12 3.57
N SER A 132 -8.74 -5.51 4.65
CA SER A 132 -8.29 -5.26 6.02
C SER A 132 -6.97 -5.97 6.35
N LEU A 133 -6.79 -7.23 5.96
CA LEU A 133 -5.53 -7.96 6.16
C LEU A 133 -4.36 -7.32 5.40
N ILE A 134 -4.61 -6.91 4.15
CA ILE A 134 -3.63 -6.15 3.36
C ILE A 134 -3.31 -4.83 4.06
N ARG A 135 -4.33 -4.15 4.58
CA ARG A 135 -4.24 -2.87 5.26
C ARG A 135 -3.47 -2.90 6.58
N ILE A 136 -3.46 -4.01 7.31
CA ILE A 136 -2.65 -4.12 8.53
C ILE A 136 -1.26 -4.72 8.26
N GLY A 137 -0.88 -4.86 6.98
CA GLY A 137 0.39 -5.47 6.58
C GLY A 137 0.47 -6.99 6.80
N ASP A 138 -0.60 -7.67 7.19
CA ASP A 138 -0.65 -9.14 7.29
C ASP A 138 -0.80 -9.78 5.90
N ILE A 139 0.21 -9.58 5.05
CA ILE A 139 0.25 -10.10 3.68
C ILE A 139 0.18 -11.63 3.68
N ASP A 140 0.82 -12.28 4.66
CA ASP A 140 0.76 -13.73 4.79
C ASP A 140 -0.63 -14.22 5.18
N GLY A 141 -1.33 -13.52 6.07
CA GLY A 141 -2.73 -13.74 6.39
C GLY A 141 -3.65 -13.52 5.20
N ALA A 142 -3.45 -12.44 4.44
CA ALA A 142 -4.18 -12.16 3.21
C ALA A 142 -4.01 -13.30 2.19
N ILE A 143 -2.77 -13.80 2.02
CA ILE A 143 -2.49 -14.94 1.14
C ILE A 143 -3.22 -16.19 1.66
N ARG A 144 -3.10 -16.52 2.96
CA ARG A 144 -3.79 -17.69 3.55
C ARG A 144 -5.31 -17.59 3.40
N HIS A 145 -5.86 -16.40 3.58
CA HIS A 145 -7.27 -16.12 3.43
C HIS A 145 -7.72 -16.43 1.99
N VAL A 146 -7.03 -15.89 0.98
CA VAL A 146 -7.32 -16.17 -0.44
C VAL A 146 -7.18 -17.65 -0.78
N GLN A 147 -6.13 -18.32 -0.28
CA GLN A 147 -5.94 -19.76 -0.47
C GLN A 147 -7.13 -20.54 0.07
N LYS A 148 -7.64 -20.19 1.25
CA LYS A 148 -8.77 -20.88 1.88
C LYS A 148 -10.09 -20.57 1.19
N ALA A 149 -10.34 -19.31 0.85
CA ALA A 149 -11.59 -18.85 0.24
C ALA A 149 -11.81 -19.43 -1.16
N SER A 150 -10.74 -19.63 -1.94
CA SER A 150 -10.81 -20.05 -3.36
C SER A 150 -10.03 -21.34 -3.68
N ASN A 151 -9.50 -22.05 -2.68
CA ASN A 151 -8.66 -23.25 -2.83
C ASN A 151 -7.48 -23.06 -3.83
N LEU A 152 -6.83 -21.89 -3.76
CA LEU A 152 -5.75 -21.52 -4.68
C LEU A 152 -4.36 -21.94 -4.14
N PRO A 153 -3.42 -22.29 -5.03
CA PRO A 153 -2.00 -22.35 -4.70
C PRO A 153 -1.48 -21.00 -4.20
N ARG A 154 -0.45 -21.03 -3.33
CA ARG A 154 0.08 -19.84 -2.64
C ARG A 154 0.57 -18.75 -3.61
N ASP A 155 1.20 -19.12 -4.71
CA ASP A 155 1.70 -18.19 -5.74
C ASP A 155 0.57 -17.47 -6.47
N MET A 156 -0.52 -18.18 -6.77
CA MET A 156 -1.73 -17.58 -7.33
C MET A 156 -2.43 -16.68 -6.32
N ALA A 157 -2.55 -17.12 -5.06
CA ALA A 157 -3.12 -16.32 -3.99
C ALA A 157 -2.31 -15.03 -3.75
N ALA A 158 -0.98 -15.10 -3.74
CA ALA A 158 -0.10 -13.93 -3.66
C ALA A 158 -0.29 -12.98 -4.84
N THR A 159 -0.55 -13.50 -6.05
CA THR A 159 -0.86 -12.66 -7.22
C THR A 159 -2.18 -11.90 -7.02
N VAL A 160 -3.21 -12.57 -6.48
CA VAL A 160 -4.51 -11.94 -6.15
C VAL A 160 -4.32 -10.85 -5.10
N VAL A 161 -3.62 -11.15 -3.99
CA VAL A 161 -3.32 -10.17 -2.93
C VAL A 161 -2.59 -8.95 -3.48
N ALA A 162 -1.55 -9.16 -4.31
CA ALA A 162 -0.81 -8.08 -4.94
C ALA A 162 -1.66 -7.25 -5.93
N GLN A 163 -2.70 -7.82 -6.54
CA GLN A 163 -3.64 -7.08 -7.38
C GLN A 163 -4.57 -6.21 -6.54
N TYR A 164 -5.11 -6.75 -5.44
CA TYR A 164 -5.91 -5.99 -4.47
C TYR A 164 -5.11 -4.83 -3.87
N ALA A 165 -3.86 -5.07 -3.45
CA ALA A 165 -2.96 -4.03 -2.94
C ALA A 165 -2.61 -2.94 -3.99
N ARG A 166 -2.90 -3.16 -5.27
CA ARG A 166 -2.73 -2.20 -6.37
C ARG A 166 -4.05 -1.54 -6.81
N GLY A 167 -5.15 -1.76 -6.10
CA GLY A 167 -6.47 -1.25 -6.50
C GLY A 167 -6.95 -1.81 -7.84
N MET A 168 -6.47 -2.99 -8.23
CA MET A 168 -6.87 -3.64 -9.48
C MET A 168 -8.20 -4.39 -9.31
N ALA A 169 -8.93 -4.58 -10.40
CA ALA A 169 -10.17 -5.34 -10.42
C ALA A 169 -9.97 -6.77 -9.90
N THR A 170 -11.01 -7.30 -9.24
CA THR A 170 -11.00 -8.64 -8.64
C THR A 170 -10.71 -9.70 -9.72
N PRO A 171 -9.69 -10.56 -9.54
CA PRO A 171 -9.39 -11.59 -10.52
C PRO A 171 -10.51 -12.63 -10.61
N SER A 172 -10.90 -13.05 -11.82
CA SER A 172 -11.92 -14.09 -12.03
C SER A 172 -11.61 -15.43 -11.35
N VAL A 173 -10.34 -15.67 -10.97
CA VAL A 173 -9.90 -16.87 -10.23
C VAL A 173 -10.20 -16.79 -8.74
N TYR A 174 -10.55 -15.62 -8.22
CA TYR A 174 -10.99 -15.41 -6.84
C TYR A 174 -12.51 -15.51 -6.77
N SER A 175 -13.01 -16.48 -6.01
CA SER A 175 -14.45 -16.71 -5.84
C SER A 175 -14.71 -17.17 -4.41
N PRO A 176 -14.91 -16.22 -3.48
CA PRO A 176 -15.27 -16.55 -2.11
C PRO A 176 -16.63 -17.25 -2.10
N GLY A 177 -16.70 -18.44 -1.50
CA GLY A 177 -17.98 -19.14 -1.31
C GLY A 177 -18.39 -20.14 -2.40
N GLY A 178 -17.50 -20.59 -3.27
CA GLY A 178 -17.82 -21.61 -4.27
C GLY A 178 -18.05 -23.02 -3.69
N ARG A 179 -19.31 -23.48 -3.62
CA ARG A 179 -19.60 -24.92 -3.78
C ARG A 179 -18.93 -25.36 -5.08
N ALA A 180 -18.06 -26.35 -5.00
CA ALA A 180 -17.47 -26.98 -6.18
C ALA A 180 -18.59 -27.34 -7.17
N GLN A 181 -18.59 -26.75 -8.37
CA GLN A 181 -19.27 -27.40 -9.48
C GLN A 181 -18.54 -28.72 -9.72
N PRO A 182 -19.24 -29.87 -9.76
CA PRO A 182 -18.58 -31.13 -10.02
C PRO A 182 -18.06 -31.06 -11.45
N ALA A 183 -16.74 -31.04 -11.60
CA ALA A 183 -16.11 -31.22 -12.90
C ALA A 183 -16.65 -32.52 -13.49
N THR A 184 -17.32 -32.41 -14.64
CA THR A 184 -17.73 -33.55 -15.44
C THR A 184 -16.48 -34.39 -15.74
N LYS A 185 -16.49 -35.63 -15.28
CA LYS A 185 -15.43 -36.60 -15.53
C LYS A 185 -15.29 -36.78 -17.04
N SER A 186 -14.18 -36.31 -17.59
CA SER A 186 -13.69 -36.71 -18.92
C SER A 186 -12.23 -37.10 -18.80
N ALA A 187 -12.01 -38.40 -19.01
CA ALA A 187 -10.79 -39.16 -19.27
C ALA A 187 -9.45 -38.57 -18.78
N ALA A 188 -8.86 -39.28 -17.82
CA ALA A 188 -7.48 -39.15 -17.41
C ALA A 188 -6.51 -39.33 -18.59
N GLY A 189 -5.88 -38.22 -19.00
CA GLY A 189 -4.55 -38.21 -19.57
C GLY A 189 -3.61 -37.53 -18.58
N LYS A 190 -2.59 -38.24 -18.09
CA LYS A 190 -1.56 -37.67 -17.20
C LYS A 190 -0.93 -36.43 -17.85
N ALA A 191 -1.29 -35.24 -17.38
CA ALA A 191 -0.60 -33.99 -17.69
C ALA A 191 0.02 -33.44 -16.41
N GLY A 192 1.35 -33.33 -16.38
CA GLY A 192 2.08 -32.75 -15.25
C GLY A 192 1.72 -31.28 -15.01
N ARG A 193 1.99 -30.80 -13.78
CA ARG A 193 1.86 -29.39 -13.35
C ARG A 193 2.11 -28.40 -14.49
N PRO A 194 1.24 -27.40 -14.72
CA PRO A 194 1.52 -26.35 -15.69
C PRO A 194 2.81 -25.64 -15.27
N ALA A 195 3.79 -25.65 -16.17
CA ALA A 195 5.07 -25.01 -15.97
C ALA A 195 4.87 -23.51 -15.78
N THR A 196 5.32 -22.94 -14.66
CA THR A 196 5.50 -21.48 -14.58
C THR A 196 6.52 -21.04 -15.65
N LYS A 197 6.46 -19.78 -16.10
CA LYS A 197 7.43 -19.23 -17.08
C LYS A 197 8.88 -19.41 -16.58
N SER A 198 9.10 -19.25 -15.27
CA SER A 198 10.40 -19.46 -14.63
C SER A 198 10.83 -20.93 -14.65
N ASP A 199 9.94 -21.89 -14.43
CA ASP A 199 10.28 -23.32 -14.48
C ASP A 199 10.54 -23.81 -15.89
N PHE A 200 9.79 -23.29 -16.87
CA PHE A 200 10.08 -23.53 -18.27
C PHE A 200 11.44 -22.97 -18.66
N LEU A 201 11.75 -21.73 -18.27
CA LEU A 201 13.05 -21.10 -18.49
C LEU A 201 14.17 -21.92 -17.85
N ARG A 202 14.02 -22.36 -16.59
CA ARG A 202 15.03 -23.17 -15.90
C ARG A 202 15.30 -24.48 -16.63
N ARG A 203 14.24 -25.18 -17.06
CA ARG A 203 14.39 -26.44 -17.81
C ARG A 203 14.95 -26.25 -19.21
N ALA A 204 14.56 -25.17 -19.90
CA ALA A 204 15.05 -24.89 -21.25
C ALA A 204 16.52 -24.48 -21.23
N LEU A 205 16.91 -23.60 -20.31
CA LEU A 205 18.26 -23.10 -20.17
C LEU A 205 19.22 -24.10 -19.52
N ALA A 206 18.74 -24.99 -18.65
CA ALA A 206 19.55 -26.11 -18.14
C ALA A 206 19.90 -27.13 -19.24
N ARG A 207 19.05 -27.26 -20.27
CA ARG A 207 19.32 -28.16 -21.42
C ARG A 207 20.13 -27.48 -22.52
N ASN A 208 19.92 -26.19 -22.74
CA ASN A 208 20.67 -25.39 -23.70
C ASN A 208 20.81 -23.95 -23.17
N PRO A 209 21.96 -23.62 -22.57
CA PRO A 209 22.23 -22.29 -22.01
C PRO A 209 22.24 -21.15 -23.06
N ASP A 210 22.43 -21.45 -24.34
CA ASP A 210 22.66 -20.45 -25.40
C ASP A 210 21.36 -19.95 -26.07
N LEU A 211 20.19 -20.43 -25.62
CA LEU A 211 18.90 -20.07 -26.24
C LEU A 211 18.56 -18.59 -26.09
N ASP A 212 18.54 -17.84 -27.19
CA ASP A 212 18.08 -16.45 -27.16
C ASP A 212 16.58 -16.33 -26.79
N LEU A 213 16.17 -15.11 -26.42
CA LEU A 213 14.79 -14.84 -25.98
C LEU A 213 13.75 -15.19 -27.05
N LYS A 214 14.10 -15.04 -28.33
CA LYS A 214 13.19 -15.32 -29.46
C LYS A 214 12.95 -16.82 -29.60
N GLU A 215 13.98 -17.64 -29.42
CA GLU A 215 13.88 -19.09 -29.43
C GLU A 215 13.18 -19.63 -28.17
N LEU A 216 13.42 -19.02 -27.00
CA LEU A 216 12.70 -19.34 -25.77
C LEU A 216 11.19 -19.09 -25.92
N ASN A 217 10.80 -17.95 -26.49
CA ASN A 217 9.38 -17.63 -26.75
C ASN A 217 8.75 -18.53 -27.81
N ARG A 218 9.49 -18.91 -28.85
CA ARG A 218 9.01 -19.88 -29.86
C ARG A 218 8.72 -21.24 -29.26
N ARG A 219 9.57 -21.71 -28.33
CA ARG A 219 9.39 -22.98 -27.63
C ARG A 219 8.25 -22.91 -26.61
N TRP A 220 8.09 -21.78 -25.93
CA TRP A 220 6.98 -21.51 -25.01
C TRP A 220 5.63 -21.57 -25.74
N ALA A 221 5.52 -20.92 -26.90
CA ALA A 221 4.32 -20.94 -27.72
C ALA A 221 4.03 -22.34 -28.31
N ARG A 222 5.07 -23.06 -28.79
CA ARG A 222 4.91 -24.43 -29.31
C ARG A 222 4.46 -25.43 -28.24
N ALA A 223 4.77 -25.16 -26.97
CA ALA A 223 4.29 -25.95 -25.82
C ALA A 223 2.84 -25.61 -25.42
N GLY A 224 2.15 -24.72 -26.14
CA GLY A 224 0.75 -24.36 -25.89
C GLY A 224 0.55 -23.43 -24.70
N HIS A 225 1.60 -22.76 -24.22
CA HIS A 225 1.50 -21.85 -23.08
C HIS A 225 1.07 -20.43 -23.50
N PRO A 226 0.21 -19.74 -22.72
CA PRO A 226 -0.24 -18.39 -23.06
C PRO A 226 0.80 -17.30 -22.80
N GLY A 227 0.77 -16.25 -23.64
CA GLY A 227 1.61 -15.05 -23.53
C GLY A 227 3.09 -15.26 -23.86
N GLU A 228 3.90 -14.21 -23.67
CA GLU A 228 5.35 -14.25 -23.94
C GLU A 228 6.17 -14.16 -22.63
N ILE A 229 7.38 -14.70 -22.67
CA ILE A 229 8.41 -14.58 -21.65
C ILE A 229 9.10 -13.22 -21.84
N SER A 230 9.15 -12.42 -20.77
CA SER A 230 9.83 -11.13 -20.79
C SER A 230 11.35 -11.28 -20.74
N SER A 231 12.05 -10.31 -21.32
CA SER A 231 13.52 -10.23 -21.28
C SER A 231 14.06 -10.14 -19.85
N SER A 232 13.33 -9.46 -18.95
CA SER A 232 13.66 -9.33 -17.53
C SER A 232 13.63 -10.68 -16.80
N LEU A 233 12.58 -11.48 -17.03
CA LEU A 233 12.44 -12.79 -16.42
C LEU A 233 13.48 -13.78 -16.96
N ALA A 234 13.75 -13.76 -18.27
CA ALA A 234 14.81 -14.57 -18.87
C ALA A 234 16.21 -14.21 -18.32
N SER A 235 16.48 -12.92 -18.15
CA SER A 235 17.76 -12.43 -17.59
C SER A 235 17.91 -12.82 -16.12
N GLN A 236 16.83 -12.72 -15.34
CA GLN A 236 16.83 -13.14 -13.94
C GLN A 236 17.15 -14.64 -13.80
N VAL A 237 16.46 -15.50 -14.56
CA VAL A 237 16.70 -16.96 -14.49
C VAL A 237 18.10 -17.34 -14.98
N ARG A 238 18.64 -16.65 -15.99
CA ARG A 238 20.04 -16.85 -16.43
C ARG A 238 21.04 -16.56 -15.31
N ARG A 239 20.85 -15.47 -14.56
CA ARG A 239 21.69 -15.16 -13.38
C ARG A 239 21.54 -16.20 -12.27
N GLU A 240 20.31 -16.64 -11.98
CA GLU A 240 20.04 -17.67 -10.96
C GLU A 240 20.74 -18.99 -11.28
N LEU A 241 20.84 -19.36 -12.57
CA LEU A 241 21.50 -20.58 -13.02
C LEU A 241 23.02 -20.42 -13.21
N GLY A 242 23.59 -19.26 -12.87
CA GLY A 242 25.01 -18.98 -13.11
C GLY A 242 25.38 -18.98 -14.60
N ILE A 243 24.40 -18.86 -15.50
CA ILE A 243 24.61 -18.77 -16.95
C ILE A 243 25.09 -17.35 -17.21
N SER A 244 26.41 -17.16 -17.09
CA SER A 244 27.09 -16.00 -17.66
C SER A 244 26.72 -15.93 -19.14
N ALA A 245 26.32 -14.75 -19.61
CA ALA A 245 26.20 -14.52 -21.04
C ALA A 245 27.61 -14.61 -21.65
N ALA A 246 28.07 -15.83 -21.92
CA ALA A 246 29.04 -16.05 -22.95
C ALA A 246 28.31 -15.81 -24.28
N CYS A 247 28.08 -14.53 -24.63
CA CYS A 247 28.24 -14.20 -26.03
C CYS A 247 29.71 -14.46 -26.31
N GLY A 248 30.00 -15.69 -26.76
CA GLY A 248 31.31 -16.09 -27.20
C GLY A 248 31.76 -15.18 -28.32
N TRP A 249 32.67 -14.27 -27.97
CA TRP A 249 33.85 -14.07 -28.78
C TRP A 249 35.02 -14.56 -27.93
N HIS A 250 35.36 -15.85 -28.08
CA HIS A 250 36.64 -16.36 -27.61
C HIS A 250 37.54 -16.58 -28.84
N PRO A 251 38.72 -15.96 -28.86
CA PRO A 251 39.77 -16.31 -29.80
C PRO A 251 40.40 -17.64 -29.36
N ALA A 252 40.61 -18.55 -30.31
CA ALA A 252 41.59 -19.62 -30.20
C ALA A 252 42.12 -19.92 -31.61
N ASP A 253 43.34 -19.42 -31.83
CA ASP A 253 44.41 -19.93 -32.67
C ASP A 253 44.12 -21.10 -33.61
N ASP A 254 44.14 -20.79 -34.90
CA ASP A 254 44.88 -21.58 -35.90
C ASP A 254 45.53 -20.58 -36.87
N HIS A 255 46.86 -20.44 -36.79
CA HIS A 255 47.66 -19.90 -37.89
C HIS A 255 47.78 -20.99 -38.97
N PRO A 256 47.71 -20.64 -40.27
CA PRO A 256 48.73 -19.78 -40.85
C PRO A 256 48.24 -18.66 -41.79
N GLU A 257 49.01 -17.57 -41.74
CA GLU A 257 49.39 -16.67 -42.85
C GLU A 257 48.34 -15.80 -43.59
N LYS A 258 48.41 -14.48 -43.30
CA LYS A 258 48.71 -13.32 -44.19
C LYS A 258 47.76 -12.12 -44.03
N GLY A 259 48.35 -10.95 -43.73
CA GLY A 259 47.89 -9.65 -44.28
C GLY A 259 47.28 -8.60 -43.34
N THR A 260 48.14 -7.83 -42.65
CA THR A 260 48.09 -6.37 -42.34
C THR A 260 46.75 -5.58 -42.31
N ALA A 261 46.39 -5.00 -41.16
CA ALA A 261 46.31 -3.53 -40.86
C ALA A 261 45.50 -3.25 -39.54
N PRO A 262 45.78 -2.17 -38.76
CA PRO A 262 45.28 -2.03 -37.38
C PRO A 262 44.06 -1.09 -37.22
N ALA A 263 43.20 -1.34 -36.22
CA ALA A 263 42.17 -0.39 -35.77
C ALA A 263 42.04 -0.32 -34.23
N LEU A 264 41.90 0.92 -33.73
CA LEU A 264 41.94 1.41 -32.34
C LEU A 264 40.80 0.92 -31.41
N PRO A 265 40.97 0.97 -30.06
CA PRO A 265 39.99 0.45 -29.11
C PRO A 265 38.83 1.42 -28.82
N LYS A 266 37.60 0.90 -28.65
CA LYS A 266 36.42 1.66 -28.20
C LYS A 266 36.11 1.36 -26.73
N ALA A 267 36.06 2.42 -25.92
CA ALA A 267 35.58 2.40 -24.55
C ALA A 267 34.03 2.34 -24.50
N GLU A 268 33.47 1.45 -23.67
CA GLU A 268 32.03 1.38 -23.41
C GLU A 268 31.61 2.45 -22.38
N LYS A 269 30.65 3.31 -22.73
CA LYS A 269 30.06 4.31 -21.83
C LYS A 269 28.90 3.69 -21.04
N LYS A 270 29.04 3.61 -19.73
CA LYS A 270 27.93 3.39 -18.77
C LYS A 270 26.98 4.61 -18.84
N ALA A 271 25.67 4.38 -18.94
CA ALA A 271 24.68 5.47 -18.95
C ALA A 271 24.83 6.35 -17.70
N ALA A 272 24.97 7.67 -17.90
CA ALA A 272 25.10 8.62 -16.81
C ALA A 272 23.77 8.75 -16.05
N GLY A 273 23.81 8.70 -14.71
CA GLY A 273 22.64 8.95 -13.85
C GLY A 273 22.08 10.38 -14.01
N PRO A 274 20.97 10.72 -13.32
CA PRO A 274 20.40 12.07 -13.41
C PRO A 274 21.45 13.10 -13.00
N ALA A 275 21.51 14.27 -13.67
CA ALA A 275 22.49 15.31 -13.33
C ALA A 275 22.22 15.96 -11.96
N GLN A 276 20.95 16.00 -11.55
CA GLN A 276 20.50 16.53 -10.26
C GLN A 276 19.41 15.65 -9.68
N VAL A 277 19.32 15.64 -8.35
CA VAL A 277 18.30 14.92 -7.58
C VAL A 277 17.61 15.85 -6.60
N TYR A 278 16.36 15.54 -6.26
CA TYR A 278 15.57 16.27 -5.28
C TYR A 278 15.93 15.79 -3.89
N GLN A 279 16.32 16.71 -3.00
CA GLN A 279 16.53 16.40 -1.59
C GLN A 279 15.33 16.84 -0.77
N LEU A 280 14.77 15.90 -0.01
CA LEU A 280 13.57 16.10 0.80
C LEU A 280 13.88 15.72 2.26
N LYS A 281 13.47 16.55 3.20
CA LYS A 281 13.37 16.17 4.62
C LYS A 281 11.92 15.85 4.94
N VAL A 282 11.69 14.71 5.57
CA VAL A 282 10.37 14.14 5.88
C VAL A 282 10.28 13.97 7.39
N PRO A 283 10.01 15.04 8.16
CA PRO A 283 9.73 14.94 9.59
C PRO A 283 8.32 14.40 9.84
N LEU A 284 8.14 13.59 10.89
CA LEU A 284 6.84 13.19 11.39
C LEU A 284 6.40 14.14 12.51
N LYS A 285 5.24 14.77 12.36
CA LYS A 285 4.71 15.73 13.35
C LYS A 285 4.20 15.00 14.59
N GLY A 286 4.07 15.74 15.70
CA GLY A 286 3.56 15.21 16.96
C GLY A 286 4.53 14.32 17.76
N THR A 287 5.65 13.87 17.18
CA THR A 287 6.62 13.02 17.86
C THR A 287 7.67 13.80 18.66
N LYS A 288 7.94 13.33 19.89
CA LYS A 288 9.05 13.79 20.74
C LYS A 288 9.68 12.59 21.46
N PRO A 289 11.01 12.37 21.36
CA PRO A 289 11.97 13.00 20.44
C PRO A 289 11.64 12.84 18.94
N PRO A 290 12.09 13.76 18.05
CA PRO A 290 11.66 13.81 16.65
C PRO A 290 12.03 12.57 15.84
N VAL A 291 11.06 12.05 15.08
CA VAL A 291 11.27 11.04 14.03
C VAL A 291 11.34 11.72 12.67
N TRP A 292 12.36 11.42 11.86
CA TRP A 292 12.48 12.01 10.51
C TRP A 292 13.38 11.20 9.58
N ARG A 293 13.20 11.42 8.27
CA ARG A 293 14.08 10.92 7.20
C ARG A 293 14.55 12.06 6.30
N ARG A 294 15.73 11.94 5.71
CA ARG A 294 16.18 12.78 4.60
C ARG A 294 16.49 11.88 3.41
N ILE A 295 15.75 12.09 2.33
CA ILE A 295 15.81 11.26 1.13
C ILE A 295 16.27 12.09 -0.07
N GLN A 296 16.89 11.42 -1.01
CA GLN A 296 17.25 11.94 -2.32
C GLN A 296 16.63 11.05 -3.40
N THR A 297 15.99 11.67 -4.38
CA THR A 297 15.30 10.96 -5.47
C THR A 297 15.45 11.69 -6.80
N ALA A 298 15.33 10.94 -7.91
CA ALA A 298 15.24 11.54 -9.23
C ALA A 298 13.91 12.32 -9.38
N ASP A 299 13.69 12.97 -10.51
CA ASP A 299 12.36 13.51 -10.79
C ASP A 299 11.35 12.37 -10.90
N THR A 300 10.34 12.39 -10.04
CA THR A 300 9.34 11.34 -9.87
C THR A 300 7.97 11.97 -9.63
N ASP A 301 6.90 11.19 -9.58
CA ASP A 301 5.56 11.67 -9.23
C ASP A 301 5.26 11.50 -7.73
N LEU A 302 4.11 12.01 -7.28
CA LEU A 302 3.74 11.95 -5.87
C LEU A 302 3.40 10.51 -5.43
N SER A 303 2.95 9.64 -6.34
CA SER A 303 2.69 8.23 -6.02
C SER A 303 3.98 7.46 -5.76
N ASP A 304 4.99 7.64 -6.60
CA ASP A 304 6.32 7.10 -6.37
C ASP A 304 7.00 7.73 -5.14
N LEU A 305 6.80 9.03 -4.89
CA LEU A 305 7.31 9.68 -3.69
C LEU A 305 6.67 9.08 -2.43
N HIS A 306 5.38 8.79 -2.46
CA HIS A 306 4.68 8.08 -1.39
C HIS A 306 5.35 6.74 -1.09
N ASP A 307 5.56 5.91 -2.11
CA ASP A 307 6.24 4.62 -1.95
C ASP A 307 7.66 4.77 -1.36
N GLN A 308 8.39 5.81 -1.78
CA GLN A 308 9.71 6.12 -1.25
C GLN A 308 9.67 6.55 0.23
N ILE A 309 8.68 7.34 0.63
CA ILE A 309 8.49 7.74 2.04
C ILE A 309 8.13 6.52 2.87
N GLN A 310 7.17 5.71 2.44
CA GLN A 310 6.75 4.48 3.11
C GLN A 310 7.93 3.54 3.38
N ALA A 311 8.73 3.24 2.35
CA ALA A 311 9.91 2.40 2.49
C ALA A 311 11.00 3.01 3.40
N ALA A 312 11.17 4.33 3.38
CA ALA A 312 12.12 5.03 4.25
C ALA A 312 11.68 5.02 5.72
N MET A 313 10.36 5.11 5.97
CA MET A 313 9.78 5.00 7.30
C MET A 313 9.80 3.55 7.80
N GLY A 314 9.70 2.57 6.90
CA GLY A 314 9.58 1.16 7.24
C GLY A 314 8.13 0.70 7.40
N TRP A 315 7.20 1.45 6.78
CA TRP A 315 5.77 1.15 6.75
C TRP A 315 5.40 0.27 5.56
N HIS A 316 4.17 -0.26 5.61
CA HIS A 316 3.72 -1.31 4.69
C HIS A 316 2.87 -0.78 3.54
N ASN A 317 2.64 0.54 3.47
CA ASN A 317 1.83 1.17 2.41
C ASN A 317 0.44 0.53 2.31
N ALA A 318 -0.17 0.38 3.47
CA ALA A 318 -1.34 -0.44 3.67
C ALA A 318 -2.61 0.44 3.81
N HIS A 319 -2.41 1.73 4.06
CA HIS A 319 -3.47 2.74 4.17
C HIS A 319 -3.42 3.77 3.04
N LEU A 320 -4.51 4.52 2.87
CA LEU A 320 -4.52 5.69 2.01
C LEU A 320 -3.59 6.80 2.49
N TYR A 321 -3.26 7.68 1.55
CA TYR A 321 -2.45 8.87 1.79
C TYR A 321 -3.01 10.09 1.06
N GLU A 322 -2.66 11.28 1.51
CA GLU A 322 -2.95 12.53 0.82
C GLU A 322 -1.73 13.46 0.89
N PHE A 323 -1.32 14.00 -0.25
CA PHE A 323 -0.44 15.18 -0.28
C PHE A 323 -1.27 16.45 -0.42
N THR A 324 -0.94 17.47 0.36
CA THR A 324 -1.48 18.82 0.19
C THR A 324 -0.36 19.80 -0.12
N LEU A 325 -0.39 20.37 -1.33
CA LEU A 325 0.57 21.36 -1.81
C LEU A 325 -0.15 22.48 -2.57
N ASP A 326 0.18 23.73 -2.24
CA ASP A 326 -0.37 24.93 -2.90
C ASP A 326 -1.92 24.93 -2.99
N GLY A 327 -2.58 24.44 -1.93
CA GLY A 327 -4.04 24.34 -1.84
C GLY A 327 -4.66 23.18 -2.62
N ARG A 328 -3.86 22.39 -3.33
CA ARG A 328 -4.30 21.22 -4.10
C ARG A 328 -4.02 19.95 -3.33
N ARG A 329 -4.91 18.96 -3.48
CA ARG A 329 -4.85 17.66 -2.82
C ARG A 329 -4.56 16.57 -3.84
N TYR A 330 -3.66 15.65 -3.51
CA TYR A 330 -3.26 14.56 -4.39
C TYR A 330 -3.30 13.23 -3.64
N SER A 331 -3.91 12.21 -4.24
CA SER A 331 -3.99 10.87 -3.68
C SER A 331 -4.12 9.82 -4.80
N VAL A 332 -4.37 8.56 -4.42
CA VAL A 332 -4.73 7.50 -5.37
C VAL A 332 -6.05 7.87 -6.02
N SER A 333 -6.02 8.04 -7.34
CA SER A 333 -7.18 8.40 -8.16
C SER A 333 -8.31 7.36 -7.97
N ARG A 334 -9.47 7.83 -7.48
CA ARG A 334 -10.80 7.16 -7.34
C ARG A 334 -11.27 6.86 -5.91
N GLU A 335 -10.38 6.83 -4.93
CA GLU A 335 -10.75 6.38 -3.58
C GLU A 335 -11.04 7.56 -2.63
N LEU A 336 -10.61 8.78 -2.99
CA LEU A 336 -10.84 10.00 -2.22
C LEU A 336 -11.44 11.15 -3.02
N GLU A 337 -12.39 11.81 -2.40
CA GLU A 337 -13.11 12.96 -2.95
C GLU A 337 -12.25 14.23 -2.99
N ASP A 338 -12.41 15.01 -4.06
CA ASP A 338 -11.60 16.19 -4.45
C ASP A 338 -10.10 16.03 -4.30
N THR A 339 -9.60 14.88 -4.75
CA THR A 339 -8.16 14.65 -4.90
C THR A 339 -7.82 14.53 -6.39
N GLU A 340 -6.67 15.08 -6.76
CA GLU A 340 -6.05 14.84 -8.05
C GLU A 340 -5.20 13.56 -8.00
N ASP A 341 -4.98 12.96 -9.17
CA ASP A 341 -4.17 11.75 -9.28
C ASP A 341 -2.69 12.05 -8.95
N ALA A 342 -2.20 11.46 -7.86
CA ALA A 342 -0.81 11.59 -7.42
C ALA A 342 0.19 11.08 -8.47
N SER A 343 -0.18 10.08 -9.27
CA SER A 343 0.67 9.53 -10.34
C SER A 343 0.84 10.50 -11.53
N ALA A 344 -0.04 11.49 -11.66
CA ALA A 344 0.06 12.53 -12.68
C ALA A 344 0.88 13.77 -12.23
N ALA A 345 1.25 13.84 -10.95
CA ALA A 345 1.78 15.03 -10.30
C ALA A 345 3.30 14.94 -10.04
N ARG A 346 4.12 15.41 -10.98
CA ARG A 346 5.60 15.31 -10.90
C ARG A 346 6.27 16.35 -10.01
N LEU A 347 7.29 15.94 -9.24
CA LEU A 347 8.09 16.80 -8.36
C LEU A 347 8.66 18.02 -9.08
N GLY A 348 9.20 17.88 -10.29
CA GLY A 348 9.76 19.01 -11.04
C GLY A 348 8.73 20.05 -11.48
N ARG A 349 7.45 19.65 -11.56
CA ARG A 349 6.34 20.56 -11.80
C ARG A 349 5.85 21.23 -10.53
N LEU A 350 5.94 20.55 -9.39
CA LEU A 350 5.40 20.99 -8.11
C LEU A 350 6.39 21.80 -7.27
N LEU A 351 7.64 21.33 -7.17
CA LEU A 351 8.67 21.89 -6.31
C LEU A 351 9.52 22.91 -7.05
N LYS A 352 9.34 24.19 -6.71
CA LYS A 352 9.96 25.33 -7.41
C LYS A 352 11.06 26.00 -6.62
N ARG A 353 10.96 26.03 -5.28
CA ARG A 353 11.87 26.81 -4.43
C ARG A 353 12.42 25.98 -3.29
N LYS A 354 13.72 26.13 -3.01
CA LYS A 354 14.34 25.58 -1.80
C LYS A 354 13.58 26.09 -0.57
N GLY A 355 13.29 25.20 0.37
CA GLY A 355 12.52 25.46 1.57
C GLY A 355 11.00 25.36 1.39
N GLN A 356 10.49 25.04 0.19
CA GLN A 356 9.05 24.77 -0.02
C GLN A 356 8.61 23.60 0.88
N ARG A 357 7.48 23.79 1.58
CA ARG A 357 6.91 22.81 2.51
C ARG A 357 5.56 22.34 1.98
N PHE A 358 5.22 21.08 2.23
CA PHE A 358 3.92 20.52 1.91
C PHE A 358 3.54 19.43 2.90
N SER A 359 2.25 19.18 3.06
CA SER A 359 1.76 18.12 3.95
C SER A 359 1.68 16.81 3.18
N TYR A 360 1.99 15.73 3.89
CA TYR A 360 1.76 14.35 3.49
C TYR A 360 1.15 13.64 4.69
N VAL A 361 -0.11 13.25 4.58
CA VAL A 361 -0.83 12.47 5.61
C VAL A 361 -0.90 11.04 5.12
N TYR A 362 -0.48 10.10 5.95
CA TYR A 362 -0.64 8.67 5.71
C TYR A 362 -1.49 8.05 6.82
N ASP A 363 -2.36 7.13 6.43
CA ASP A 363 -3.41 6.54 7.24
C ASP A 363 -4.37 7.58 7.85
N PHE A 364 -5.63 7.60 7.41
CA PHE A 364 -6.61 8.55 7.95
C PHE A 364 -7.23 8.11 9.27
N GLY A 365 -7.00 6.86 9.69
CA GLY A 365 -7.27 6.41 11.06
C GLY A 365 -6.27 7.04 12.01
N ASP A 366 -5.00 6.63 11.92
CA ASP A 366 -3.93 7.08 12.82
C ASP A 366 -3.43 8.51 12.54
N SER A 367 -3.71 9.04 11.34
CA SER A 367 -3.40 10.40 10.89
C SER A 367 -1.92 10.76 11.01
N TRP A 368 -1.03 9.95 10.43
CA TRP A 368 0.40 10.22 10.39
C TRP A 368 0.73 11.42 9.50
N ASP A 369 0.81 12.61 10.11
CA ASP A 369 1.06 13.88 9.40
C ASP A 369 2.56 14.21 9.31
N HIS A 370 3.03 14.37 8.08
CA HIS A 370 4.38 14.80 7.75
C HIS A 370 4.38 16.20 7.12
N GLU A 371 5.30 17.06 7.56
CA GLU A 371 5.58 18.32 6.89
C GLU A 371 6.84 18.18 6.03
N VAL A 372 6.67 17.70 4.81
CA VAL A 372 7.77 17.46 3.88
C VAL A 372 8.40 18.79 3.46
N VAL A 373 9.72 18.89 3.57
CA VAL A 373 10.49 20.08 3.21
C VAL A 373 11.40 19.76 2.03
N PHE A 374 11.22 20.51 0.93
CA PHE A 374 12.13 20.46 -0.20
C PHE A 374 13.40 21.26 0.09
N GLU A 375 14.51 20.57 0.35
CA GLU A 375 15.81 21.18 0.65
C GLU A 375 16.58 21.65 -0.61
N GLY A 376 16.02 21.41 -1.79
CA GLY A 376 16.54 21.87 -3.09
C GLY A 376 16.97 20.72 -4.00
N ARG A 377 17.38 21.08 -5.22
CA ARG A 377 18.08 20.15 -6.13
C ARG A 377 19.56 20.14 -5.80
N VAL A 378 20.15 18.96 -5.68
CA VAL A 378 21.58 18.77 -5.44
C VAL A 378 22.18 17.97 -6.59
N ALA A 379 23.48 18.14 -6.84
CA ALA A 379 24.18 17.34 -7.84
C ALA A 379 24.07 15.86 -7.48
N ALA A 380 23.80 15.02 -8.48
CA ALA A 380 23.84 13.58 -8.25
C ALA A 380 25.27 13.14 -8.01
N GLU A 381 25.45 12.24 -7.06
CA GLU A 381 26.76 11.71 -6.72
C GLU A 381 27.21 10.69 -7.78
N PRO A 382 28.42 10.82 -8.34
CA PRO A 382 28.91 9.88 -9.34
C PRO A 382 28.87 8.42 -8.86
N GLY A 383 28.23 7.55 -9.63
CA GLY A 383 28.10 6.12 -9.31
C GLY A 383 27.03 5.79 -8.27
N ALA A 384 26.35 6.77 -7.67
CA ALA A 384 25.24 6.52 -6.76
C ALA A 384 23.96 6.13 -7.52
N SER A 385 23.16 5.26 -6.89
CA SER A 385 21.80 4.94 -7.34
C SER A 385 20.75 5.63 -6.47
N TYR A 386 19.66 6.02 -7.09
CA TYR A 386 18.52 6.69 -6.45
C TYR A 386 17.25 5.83 -6.62
N PRO A 387 16.29 5.89 -5.69
CA PRO A 387 16.27 6.75 -4.50
C PRO A 387 17.27 6.28 -3.42
N ARG A 388 17.59 7.18 -2.48
CA ARG A 388 18.39 6.86 -1.28
C ARG A 388 18.00 7.69 -0.08
N CYS A 389 18.14 7.12 1.11
CA CYS A 389 18.08 7.83 2.38
C CYS A 389 19.50 8.20 2.81
N ILE A 390 19.74 9.48 3.10
CA ILE A 390 21.06 9.99 3.49
C ILE A 390 21.14 10.40 4.96
N GLY A 391 20.05 10.25 5.71
CA GLY A 391 20.01 10.57 7.13
C GLY A 391 18.61 10.46 7.70
N GLY A 392 18.53 10.49 9.02
CA GLY A 392 17.29 10.34 9.77
C GLY A 392 17.59 10.13 11.24
N ALA A 393 16.53 10.03 12.03
CA ALA A 393 16.63 9.67 13.44
C ALA A 393 15.43 8.81 13.84
N ARG A 394 15.70 7.87 14.75
CA ARG A 394 14.73 7.01 15.44
C ARG A 394 13.97 6.04 14.54
N ALA A 395 13.44 4.99 15.15
CA ALA A 395 12.50 4.10 14.49
C ALA A 395 11.24 4.91 14.19
N CYS A 396 10.56 4.58 13.09
CA CYS A 396 9.22 5.11 12.89
C CYS A 396 8.24 4.42 13.83
N PRO A 397 7.13 5.10 14.19
CA PRO A 397 6.03 4.43 14.86
C PRO A 397 5.64 3.20 14.06
N PRO A 398 5.34 2.08 14.71
CA PRO A 398 4.80 0.94 14.01
C PRO A 398 3.45 1.26 13.34
N GLU A 399 3.09 0.50 12.30
CA GLU A 399 1.75 0.59 11.70
C GLU A 399 0.67 0.29 12.74
N ASP A 400 -0.50 0.90 12.56
CA ASP A 400 -1.73 0.72 13.36
C ASP A 400 -1.57 0.96 14.87
N CYS A 401 -0.50 1.62 15.32
CA CYS A 401 -0.24 1.78 16.75
C CYS A 401 -1.11 2.85 17.42
N GLY A 402 -2.18 3.32 16.78
CA GLY A 402 -3.09 4.33 17.33
C GLY A 402 -2.55 5.75 17.21
N GLY A 403 -1.83 6.04 16.12
CA GLY A 403 -1.31 7.37 15.82
C GLY A 403 -0.27 7.85 16.84
N VAL A 404 -0.09 9.18 16.90
CA VAL A 404 0.94 9.82 17.74
C VAL A 404 0.74 9.51 19.23
N TRP A 405 -0.51 9.30 19.66
CA TRP A 405 -0.85 9.03 21.06
C TRP A 405 -0.48 7.61 21.46
N GLY A 406 -0.96 6.60 20.71
CA GLY A 406 -0.58 5.22 21.00
C GLY A 406 0.93 4.97 20.80
N TYR A 407 1.58 5.71 19.88
CA TYR A 407 3.06 5.71 19.83
C TYR A 407 3.71 6.27 21.10
N ARG A 408 3.16 7.33 21.70
CA ARG A 408 3.69 7.87 22.96
C ARG A 408 3.53 6.87 24.08
N GLU A 409 2.35 6.24 24.18
CA GLU A 409 2.13 5.18 25.16
C GLU A 409 3.13 4.04 24.99
N LEU A 410 3.38 3.61 23.76
CA LEU A 410 4.39 2.59 23.46
C LEU A 410 5.79 2.99 23.96
N LEU A 411 6.18 4.26 23.80
CA LEU A 411 7.47 4.76 24.26
C LEU A 411 7.59 4.81 25.79
N GLU A 412 6.48 5.01 26.49
CA GLU A 412 6.40 5.12 27.94
C GLU A 412 6.07 3.78 28.63
N ALA A 413 5.59 2.80 27.87
CA ALA A 413 5.20 1.49 28.36
C ALA A 413 6.40 0.76 29.01
N THR A 414 6.14 0.16 30.16
CA THR A 414 7.09 -0.68 30.90
C THR A 414 6.41 -1.94 31.41
N GLY A 415 7.20 -2.97 31.74
CA GLY A 415 6.68 -4.23 32.29
C GLY A 415 5.64 -4.92 31.37
N PRO A 416 4.56 -5.51 31.94
CA PRO A 416 3.58 -6.28 31.17
C PRO A 416 2.92 -5.53 30.02
N ARG A 417 2.69 -4.21 30.18
CA ARG A 417 2.10 -3.39 29.11
C ARG A 417 3.03 -3.27 27.90
N ARG A 418 4.35 -3.20 28.14
CA ARG A 418 5.34 -3.22 27.05
C ARG A 418 5.41 -4.59 26.38
N GLU A 419 5.30 -5.66 27.14
CA GLU A 419 5.30 -7.03 26.60
C GLU A 419 4.10 -7.26 25.67
N GLU A 420 2.90 -6.83 26.07
CA GLU A 420 1.69 -6.87 25.24
C GLU A 420 1.88 -6.13 23.91
N PHE A 421 2.45 -4.92 23.95
CA PHE A 421 2.73 -4.15 22.73
C PHE A 421 3.74 -4.84 21.80
N LEU A 422 4.80 -5.42 22.36
CA LEU A 422 5.84 -6.10 21.57
C LEU A 422 5.32 -7.40 20.98
N GLU A 423 4.46 -8.13 21.70
CA GLU A 423 3.78 -9.31 21.18
C GLU A 423 2.92 -8.95 19.97
N TRP A 424 2.13 -7.88 20.08
CA TRP A 424 1.31 -7.37 18.98
C TRP A 424 2.15 -6.96 17.76
N GLN A 425 3.32 -6.37 17.98
CA GLN A 425 4.25 -5.95 16.93
C GLN A 425 5.12 -7.07 16.34
N GLY A 426 4.96 -8.31 16.82
CA GLY A 426 5.72 -9.46 16.32
C GLY A 426 7.17 -9.50 16.81
N GLY A 427 7.49 -8.84 17.94
CA GLY A 427 8.79 -8.96 18.60
C GLY A 427 9.39 -7.63 19.06
N GLU A 428 10.69 -7.46 18.84
CA GLU A 428 11.47 -6.35 19.39
C GLU A 428 11.25 -5.02 18.65
N PHE A 429 11.03 -3.95 19.41
CA PHE A 429 11.01 -2.57 18.93
C PHE A 429 11.98 -1.71 19.73
N ASP A 430 13.03 -1.19 19.06
CA ASP A 430 13.93 -0.18 19.60
C ASP A 430 13.59 1.20 19.01
N PRO A 431 12.99 2.12 19.80
CA PRO A 431 12.60 3.43 19.32
C PRO A 431 13.80 4.33 18.94
N ALA A 432 15.02 4.01 19.36
CA ALA A 432 16.21 4.75 18.96
C ALA A 432 16.80 4.25 17.63
N ALA A 433 16.47 3.03 17.20
CA ALA A 433 17.09 2.40 16.06
C ALA A 433 16.78 3.11 14.73
N PHE A 434 17.84 3.47 13.99
CA PHE A 434 17.70 3.96 12.62
C PHE A 434 18.98 3.70 11.81
N SER A 435 18.79 3.24 10.57
CA SER A 435 19.88 3.01 9.61
C SER A 435 19.49 3.55 8.22
N ALA A 436 20.22 4.57 7.76
CA ALA A 436 20.00 5.16 6.44
C ALA A 436 20.31 4.16 5.31
N ALA A 437 21.22 3.20 5.54
CA ALA A 437 21.53 2.14 4.59
C ALA A 437 20.37 1.15 4.45
N ASP A 438 19.72 0.75 5.55
CA ASP A 438 18.58 -0.14 5.53
C ASP A 438 17.35 0.52 4.90
N ALA A 439 17.09 1.78 5.25
CA ALA A 439 16.07 2.59 4.58
C ALA A 439 16.32 2.69 3.07
N THR A 440 17.57 2.96 2.65
CA THR A 440 17.94 2.99 1.22
C THR A 440 17.70 1.64 0.55
N ARG A 441 18.02 0.52 1.20
CA ARG A 441 17.78 -0.82 0.66
C ARG A 441 16.28 -1.05 0.43
N ARG A 442 15.42 -0.75 1.41
CA ARG A 442 13.97 -0.85 1.27
C ARG A 442 13.46 0.00 0.09
N MET A 443 13.88 1.27 0.03
CA MET A 443 13.47 2.18 -1.04
C MET A 443 13.86 1.70 -2.45
N ARG A 444 14.94 0.92 -2.59
CA ARG A 444 15.43 0.42 -3.89
C ARG A 444 14.79 -0.89 -4.32
N VAL A 445 14.26 -1.67 -3.39
CA VAL A 445 13.52 -2.91 -3.73
C VAL A 445 12.16 -2.58 -4.35
N GLY A 446 11.58 -1.42 -4.01
CA GLY A 446 10.20 -1.06 -4.34
C GLY A 446 9.25 -1.51 -3.24
N ARG A 447 7.94 -1.44 -3.47
CA ARG A 447 6.92 -1.88 -2.49
C ARG A 447 7.24 -3.31 -1.99
N PRO A 448 7.17 -3.58 -0.67
CA PRO A 448 7.16 -4.93 -0.12
C PRO A 448 6.14 -5.85 -0.81
#